data_AF-A0A2N7Q8G4-F1
#
_entry.id   AF-A0A2N7Q8G4-F1
#
_cell.length_a   1.000
_cell.length_b   1.000
_cell.length_c   1.000
_cell.angle_alpha   90.00
_cell.angle_beta   90.00
_cell.angle_gamma   90.00
#
_symmetry.space_group_name_H-M   'P 1'
#
loop_
_entity.id
_entity.type
_entity.pdbx_description
1 polymer ?
#
loop_
_entity_poly.entity_id
_entity_poly.type
_entity_poly.pdbx_seq_one_letter_code
_entity_poly.pdbx_strand_id
1 'polypeptide(L)'
;MKEKYKQFLKEVLRHYEILEKTFRELEKLKSFPLSEKDIKELKETLHTLSLLDTIAYRFSKLQEGIGKLLRIYLTLKGEETEELFMKDIINLAEKRGLFINWETWVFMRELRNILTHEYPEEEETIAETLNKVKVFTAELNLLISQLKEEP
;
A
#
# COMPACT_ATOMS: atom_id res chain seq x y z
N MET A 1 12.80 -20.84 -1.73
CA MET A 1 12.37 -19.63 -2.47
C MET A 1 10.88 -19.63 -2.79
N LYS A 2 10.33 -20.65 -3.48
CA LYS A 2 8.89 -20.73 -3.80
C LYS A 2 7.96 -20.68 -2.56
N GLU A 3 8.30 -21.39 -1.49
CA GLU A 3 7.49 -21.33 -0.26
C GLU A 3 7.50 -19.94 0.39
N LYS A 4 8.69 -19.30 0.41
CA LYS A 4 8.86 -17.92 0.90
C LYS A 4 8.08 -16.92 0.04
N TYR A 5 8.02 -17.13 -1.27
CA TYR A 5 7.19 -16.34 -2.19
C TYR A 5 5.72 -16.46 -1.83
N LYS A 6 5.19 -17.68 -1.69
CA LYS A 6 3.80 -17.92 -1.29
C LYS A 6 3.46 -17.30 0.06
N GLN A 7 4.37 -17.38 1.02
CA GLN A 7 4.19 -16.76 2.34
C GLN A 7 4.05 -15.24 2.23
N PHE A 8 4.95 -14.56 1.52
CA PHE A 8 4.87 -13.11 1.35
C PHE A 8 3.70 -12.67 0.48
N LEU A 9 3.37 -13.44 -0.56
CA LEU A 9 2.18 -13.19 -1.36
C LEU A 9 0.94 -13.24 -0.46
N LYS A 10 0.80 -14.27 0.38
CA LYS A 10 -0.31 -14.38 1.33
C LYS A 10 -0.36 -13.19 2.30
N GLU A 11 0.78 -12.71 2.77
CA GLU A 11 0.88 -11.53 3.63
C GLU A 11 0.41 -10.25 2.91
N VAL A 12 0.92 -10.00 1.69
CA VAL A 12 0.53 -8.88 0.83
C VAL A 12 -0.97 -8.89 0.56
N LEU A 13 -1.52 -10.05 0.17
CA LEU A 13 -2.95 -10.22 -0.11
C LEU A 13 -3.81 -9.95 1.13
N ARG A 14 -3.37 -10.42 2.30
CA ARG A 14 -4.08 -10.15 3.55
C ARG A 14 -4.11 -8.65 3.87
N HIS A 15 -2.99 -7.94 3.71
CA HIS A 15 -2.94 -6.50 3.95
C HIS A 15 -3.82 -5.72 2.98
N TYR A 16 -3.76 -6.08 1.70
CA TYR A 16 -4.62 -5.51 0.66
C TYR A 16 -6.10 -5.73 0.95
N GLU A 17 -6.51 -6.97 1.27
CA GLU A 17 -7.91 -7.29 1.54
C GLU A 17 -8.45 -6.53 2.76
N ILE A 18 -7.66 -6.44 3.84
CA ILE A 18 -8.08 -5.68 5.03
C ILE A 18 -8.16 -4.20 4.69
N LEU A 19 -7.19 -3.64 3.96
CA LEU A 19 -7.20 -2.23 3.54
C LEU A 19 -8.47 -1.90 2.74
N GLU A 20 -8.82 -2.72 1.75
CA GLU A 20 -10.06 -2.55 0.98
C GLU A 20 -11.32 -2.66 1.85
N LYS A 21 -11.37 -3.61 2.79
CA LYS A 21 -12.51 -3.75 3.71
C LYS A 21 -12.64 -2.50 4.59
N THR A 22 -11.53 -1.98 5.11
CA THR A 22 -11.53 -0.78 5.95
C THR A 22 -11.99 0.44 5.17
N PHE A 23 -11.57 0.61 3.90
CA PHE A 23 -12.11 1.67 3.05
C PHE A 23 -13.62 1.52 2.80
N ARG A 24 -14.10 0.30 2.54
CA ARG A 24 -15.55 0.04 2.39
C ARG A 24 -16.35 0.35 3.65
N GLU A 25 -15.81 0.08 4.84
CA GLU A 25 -16.47 0.49 6.09
C GLU A 25 -16.46 2.02 6.23
N LEU A 26 -15.37 2.69 5.88
CA LEU A 26 -15.29 4.14 5.92
C LEU A 26 -16.27 4.82 4.95
N GLU A 27 -16.47 4.24 3.77
CA GLU A 27 -17.44 4.71 2.76
C GLU A 27 -18.89 4.63 3.21
N LYS A 28 -19.23 3.72 4.14
CA LYS A 28 -20.58 3.67 4.74
C LYS A 28 -20.83 4.85 5.69
N LEU A 29 -19.75 5.44 6.22
CA LEU A 29 -19.81 6.53 7.19
C LEU A 29 -19.67 7.90 6.51
N LYS A 30 -18.82 7.99 5.47
CA LYS A 30 -18.46 9.22 4.79
C LYS A 30 -18.36 9.03 3.28
N SER A 31 -18.91 9.98 2.52
CA SER A 31 -18.70 10.05 1.07
C SER A 31 -17.28 10.51 0.74
N PHE A 32 -16.67 9.92 -0.28
CA PHE A 32 -15.41 10.40 -0.82
C PHE A 32 -15.64 11.41 -1.97
N PRO A 33 -14.73 12.38 -2.18
CA PRO A 33 -13.50 12.61 -1.43
C PRO A 33 -13.77 13.16 -0.01
N LEU A 34 -12.96 12.73 0.96
CA LEU A 34 -12.99 13.25 2.32
C LEU A 34 -12.48 14.70 2.33
N SER A 35 -13.09 15.52 3.19
CA SER A 35 -12.67 16.87 3.51
C SER A 35 -11.96 16.94 4.86
N GLU A 36 -11.32 18.08 5.16
CA GLU A 36 -10.78 18.39 6.49
C GLU A 36 -11.83 18.15 7.60
N LYS A 37 -13.06 18.61 7.37
CA LYS A 37 -14.18 18.44 8.31
C LYS A 37 -14.48 16.96 8.56
N ASP A 38 -14.44 16.13 7.52
CA ASP A 38 -14.67 14.70 7.68
C ASP A 38 -13.59 14.04 8.54
N ILE A 39 -12.33 14.44 8.38
CA ILE A 39 -11.24 13.93 9.23
C ILE A 39 -11.42 14.34 10.69
N LYS A 40 -11.82 15.58 10.95
CA LYS A 40 -12.13 16.04 12.32
C LYS A 40 -13.20 15.16 12.96
N GLU A 41 -14.31 14.94 12.27
CA GLU A 41 -15.40 14.08 12.77
C GLU A 41 -14.97 12.61 12.92
N LEU A 42 -14.16 12.09 12.00
CA LEU A 42 -13.63 10.72 12.08
C LEU A 42 -12.64 10.53 13.25
N LYS A 43 -12.01 11.59 13.75
CA LYS A 43 -11.14 11.52 14.94
C LYS A 43 -11.93 11.53 16.26
N GLU A 44 -13.22 11.88 16.26
CA GLU A 44 -14.02 12.03 17.49
C GLU A 44 -14.41 10.70 18.16
N THR A 45 -14.49 9.60 17.40
CA THR A 45 -14.85 8.29 17.95
C THR A 45 -13.70 7.30 17.85
N LEU A 46 -13.53 6.46 18.89
CA LEU A 46 -12.52 5.39 18.88
C LEU A 46 -12.72 4.43 17.71
N HIS A 47 -13.97 4.20 17.29
CA HIS A 47 -14.26 3.33 16.16
C HIS A 47 -13.68 3.89 14.85
N THR A 48 -14.02 5.13 14.51
CA THR A 48 -13.56 5.76 13.27
C THR A 48 -12.07 6.06 13.27
N LEU A 49 -11.51 6.45 14.43
CA LEU A 49 -10.07 6.60 14.60
C LEU A 49 -9.34 5.28 14.30
N SER A 50 -9.85 4.16 14.82
CA SER A 50 -9.25 2.84 14.54
C SER A 50 -9.29 2.43 13.07
N LEU A 51 -10.26 2.93 12.28
CA LEU A 51 -10.29 2.73 10.83
C LEU A 51 -9.14 3.49 10.15
N LEU A 52 -8.89 4.74 10.55
CA LEU A 52 -7.78 5.54 10.03
C LEU A 52 -6.43 4.89 10.35
N ASP A 53 -6.23 4.47 11.61
CA ASP A 53 -5.02 3.78 12.04
C ASP A 53 -4.82 2.46 11.28
N THR A 54 -5.91 1.73 11.05
CA THR A 54 -5.88 0.49 10.27
C THR A 54 -5.45 0.77 8.84
N ILE A 55 -5.95 1.83 8.19
CA ILE A 55 -5.54 2.21 6.83
C ILE A 55 -4.05 2.52 6.80
N ALA A 56 -3.56 3.40 7.69
CA ALA A 56 -2.15 3.78 7.77
C ALA A 56 -1.23 2.57 7.97
N TYR A 57 -1.58 1.70 8.92
CA TYR A 57 -0.83 0.49 9.22
C TYR A 57 -0.83 -0.50 8.06
N ARG A 58 -2.00 -0.79 7.47
CA ARG A 58 -2.13 -1.78 6.39
C ARG A 58 -1.47 -1.30 5.11
N PHE A 59 -1.57 -0.02 4.78
CA PHE A 59 -0.88 0.55 3.63
C PHE A 59 0.64 0.47 3.79
N SER A 60 1.15 0.80 4.97
CA SER A 60 2.59 0.65 5.31
C SER A 60 3.07 -0.79 5.11
N LYS A 61 2.31 -1.76 5.63
CA LYS A 61 2.63 -3.19 5.52
C LYS A 61 2.49 -3.73 4.11
N LEU A 62 1.53 -3.22 3.34
CA LEU A 62 1.36 -3.56 1.94
C LEU A 62 2.60 -3.16 1.13
N GLN A 63 3.07 -1.92 1.28
CA GLN A 63 4.27 -1.45 0.60
C GLN A 63 5.52 -2.26 1.00
N GLU A 64 5.73 -2.50 2.30
CA GLU A 64 6.83 -3.33 2.81
C GLU A 64 6.79 -4.75 2.21
N GLY A 65 5.61 -5.36 2.20
CA GLY A 65 5.37 -6.70 1.66
C GLY A 65 5.64 -6.78 0.16
N ILE A 66 5.16 -5.80 -0.62
CA ILE A 66 5.42 -5.73 -2.07
C ILE A 66 6.92 -5.70 -2.34
N GLY A 67 7.69 -4.88 -1.62
CA GLY A 67 9.14 -4.81 -1.80
C GLY A 67 9.86 -6.15 -1.56
N LYS A 68 9.45 -6.89 -0.50
CA LYS A 68 9.99 -8.24 -0.22
C LYS A 68 9.57 -9.25 -1.29
N LEU A 69 8.33 -9.16 -1.75
CA LEU A 69 7.76 -10.06 -2.75
C LEU A 69 8.44 -9.89 -4.10
N LEU A 70 8.68 -8.65 -4.54
CA LEU A 70 9.39 -8.33 -5.78
C LEU A 70 10.82 -8.87 -5.80
N ARG A 71 11.55 -8.77 -4.67
CA ARG A 71 12.90 -9.36 -4.57
C ARG A 71 12.87 -10.87 -4.82
N ILE A 72 11.94 -11.57 -4.18
CA ILE A 72 11.85 -13.03 -4.33
C ILE A 72 11.33 -13.42 -5.71
N TYR A 73 10.38 -12.67 -6.26
CA TYR A 73 9.91 -12.82 -7.64
C TYR A 73 11.09 -12.79 -8.62
N LEU A 74 11.87 -11.70 -8.59
CA LEU A 74 13.01 -11.52 -9.47
C LEU A 74 14.08 -12.60 -9.26
N THR A 75 14.34 -12.99 -8.00
CA THR A 75 15.26 -14.10 -7.71
C THR A 75 14.78 -15.42 -8.30
N LEU A 76 13.48 -15.72 -8.24
CA LEU A 76 12.90 -16.91 -8.87
C LEU A 76 12.97 -16.87 -10.41
N LYS A 77 13.04 -15.67 -10.99
CA LYS A 77 13.26 -15.44 -12.43
C LYS A 77 14.74 -15.43 -12.83
N GLY A 78 15.65 -15.72 -11.88
CA GLY A 78 17.09 -15.85 -12.13
C GLY A 78 17.88 -14.55 -11.97
N GLU A 79 17.29 -13.48 -11.42
CA GLU A 79 17.99 -12.23 -11.12
C GLU A 79 18.76 -12.32 -9.79
N GLU A 80 19.97 -11.76 -9.73
CA GLU A 80 20.72 -11.62 -8.49
C GLU A 80 20.23 -10.36 -7.74
N THR A 81 19.46 -10.54 -6.66
CA THR A 81 18.77 -9.42 -5.99
C THR A 81 19.28 -9.07 -4.59
N GLU A 82 20.23 -9.84 -4.04
CA GLU A 82 20.66 -9.74 -2.64
C GLU A 82 21.28 -8.38 -2.32
N GLU A 83 22.13 -7.86 -3.21
CA GLU A 83 22.85 -6.59 -3.02
C GLU A 83 22.14 -5.38 -3.66
N LEU A 84 21.06 -5.61 -4.40
CA LEU A 84 20.38 -4.54 -5.14
C LEU A 84 19.64 -3.59 -4.20
N PHE A 85 19.76 -2.30 -4.44
CA PHE A 85 18.94 -1.30 -3.77
C PHE A 85 17.49 -1.41 -4.24
N MET A 86 16.55 -0.89 -3.45
CA MET A 86 15.13 -0.98 -3.81
C MET A 86 14.82 -0.34 -5.17
N LYS A 87 15.51 0.76 -5.53
CA LYS A 87 15.35 1.38 -6.85
C LYS A 87 15.64 0.41 -7.99
N ASP A 88 16.71 -0.38 -7.87
CA ASP A 88 17.10 -1.35 -8.89
C ASP A 88 16.11 -2.51 -8.96
N ILE A 89 15.59 -2.96 -7.81
CA ILE A 89 14.51 -3.97 -7.75
C ILE A 89 13.26 -3.48 -8.49
N ILE A 90 12.84 -2.24 -8.25
CA ILE A 90 11.65 -1.68 -8.90
C ILE A 90 11.88 -1.53 -10.41
N ASN A 91 13.05 -1.03 -10.83
CA ASN A 91 13.38 -0.91 -12.26
C ASN A 91 13.44 -2.27 -12.97
N LEU A 92 13.93 -3.32 -12.30
CA LEU A 92 13.91 -4.68 -12.84
C LEU A 92 12.47 -5.22 -12.94
N ALA A 93 11.65 -5.02 -11.90
CA ALA A 93 10.25 -5.40 -11.91
C ALA A 93 9.49 -4.74 -13.08
N GLU A 94 9.68 -3.43 -13.28
CA GLU A 94 9.12 -2.68 -14.39
C GLU A 94 9.53 -3.27 -15.75
N LYS A 95 10.83 -3.54 -15.93
CA LYS A 95 11.37 -4.17 -17.17
C LYS A 95 10.82 -5.57 -17.42
N ARG A 96 10.40 -6.28 -16.37
CA ARG A 96 9.74 -7.59 -16.47
C ARG A 96 8.24 -7.50 -16.73
N GLY A 97 7.72 -6.29 -16.94
CA GLY A 97 6.31 -6.03 -17.28
C GLY A 97 5.39 -5.96 -16.06
N LEU A 98 5.93 -5.91 -14.84
CA LEU A 98 5.11 -5.67 -13.65
C LEU A 98 4.65 -4.22 -13.62
N PHE A 99 3.41 -4.01 -13.20
CA PHE A 99 2.77 -2.69 -13.10
C PHE A 99 3.28 -1.92 -11.89
N ILE A 100 4.56 -1.56 -11.92
CA ILE A 100 5.23 -0.75 -10.92
C ILE A 100 6.45 -0.06 -11.54
N ASN A 101 6.71 1.17 -11.13
CA ASN A 101 7.90 1.93 -11.49
C ASN A 101 8.42 2.71 -10.28
N TRP A 102 9.57 3.36 -10.43
CA TRP A 102 10.22 4.03 -9.30
C TRP A 102 9.38 5.18 -8.74
N GLU A 103 8.71 5.95 -9.61
CA GLU A 103 7.84 7.06 -9.24
C GLU A 103 6.67 6.58 -8.39
N THR A 104 6.01 5.51 -8.83
CA THR A 104 4.94 4.81 -8.09
C THR A 104 5.43 4.38 -6.72
N TRP A 105 6.63 3.79 -6.62
CA TRP A 105 7.20 3.35 -5.35
C TRP A 105 7.53 4.51 -4.40
N VAL A 106 8.04 5.62 -4.93
CA VAL A 106 8.30 6.83 -4.15
C VAL A 106 6.99 7.43 -3.65
N PHE A 107 5.98 7.52 -4.51
CA PHE A 107 4.66 8.03 -4.17
C PHE A 107 4.01 7.23 -3.03
N MET A 108 4.11 5.90 -3.04
CA MET A 108 3.68 5.06 -1.91
C MET A 108 4.34 5.46 -0.60
N ARG A 109 5.67 5.72 -0.62
CA ARG A 109 6.40 6.13 0.58
C ARG A 109 5.98 7.49 1.09
N GLU A 110 5.70 8.43 0.20
CA GLU A 110 5.21 9.76 0.56
C GLU A 110 3.85 9.67 1.25
N LEU A 111 2.89 8.98 0.64
CA LEU A 111 1.56 8.76 1.22
C LEU A 111 1.67 8.06 2.58
N ARG A 112 2.50 7.02 2.68
CA ARG A 112 2.76 6.31 3.94
C ARG A 112 3.31 7.25 4.99
N ASN A 113 4.35 8.03 4.66
CA ASN A 113 5.00 8.91 5.61
C ASN A 113 4.01 9.91 6.21
N ILE A 114 3.13 10.49 5.40
CA ILE A 114 2.07 11.40 5.85
C ILE A 114 1.10 10.67 6.79
N LEU A 115 0.62 9.48 6.42
CA LEU A 115 -0.32 8.71 7.26
C LEU A 115 0.28 8.20 8.57
N THR A 116 1.60 7.99 8.63
CA THR A 116 2.29 7.45 9.82
C THR A 116 2.91 8.51 10.71
N HIS A 117 3.00 9.76 10.25
CA HIS A 117 3.63 10.81 11.04
C HIS A 117 2.69 11.27 12.16
N GLU A 118 3.21 11.30 13.39
CA GLU A 118 2.54 11.83 14.58
C GLU A 118 2.65 13.36 14.71
N TYR A 119 3.21 14.06 13.71
CA TYR A 119 3.15 15.51 13.68
C TYR A 119 1.70 15.96 13.50
N PRO A 120 1.31 17.15 13.98
CA PRO A 120 -0.01 17.72 13.73
C PRO A 120 -0.11 18.11 12.24
N GLU A 121 -0.14 17.12 11.36
CA GLU A 121 -0.57 17.32 9.98
C GLU A 121 -1.99 17.84 10.02
N GLU A 122 -2.21 18.93 9.28
CA GLU A 122 -3.54 19.53 9.18
C GLU A 122 -4.52 18.47 8.65
N GLU A 123 -5.75 18.48 9.18
CA GLU A 123 -6.76 17.50 8.78
C GLU A 123 -7.02 17.48 7.27
N GLU A 124 -6.76 18.59 6.57
CA GLU A 124 -6.77 18.71 5.12
C GLU A 124 -5.73 17.79 4.45
N THR A 125 -4.47 17.82 4.91
CA THR A 125 -3.39 16.96 4.40
C THR A 125 -3.71 15.48 4.59
N ILE A 126 -4.29 15.11 5.74
CA ILE A 126 -4.74 13.74 6.01
C ILE A 126 -5.86 13.34 5.05
N ALA A 127 -6.85 14.23 4.84
CA ALA A 127 -7.97 13.99 3.94
C ALA A 127 -7.48 13.75 2.51
N GLU A 128 -6.64 14.64 1.98
CA GLU A 128 -6.04 14.49 0.66
C GLU A 128 -5.27 13.17 0.52
N THR A 129 -4.48 12.83 1.54
CA THR A 129 -3.67 11.62 1.53
C THR A 129 -4.53 10.37 1.53
N LEU A 130 -5.59 10.31 2.35
CA LEU A 130 -6.53 9.18 2.36
C LEU A 130 -7.27 9.04 1.02
N ASN A 131 -7.66 10.16 0.40
CA ASN A 131 -8.26 10.17 -0.93
C ASN A 131 -7.30 9.58 -1.97
N LYS A 132 -6.03 10.00 -1.96
CA LYS A 132 -4.97 9.47 -2.83
C LYS A 132 -4.73 7.98 -2.58
N VAL A 133 -4.60 7.55 -1.32
CA VAL A 133 -4.40 6.14 -0.94
C VAL A 133 -5.57 5.27 -1.41
N LYS A 134 -6.81 5.74 -1.31
CA LYS A 134 -7.98 5.00 -1.79
C LYS A 134 -7.89 4.73 -3.29
N VAL A 135 -7.66 5.77 -4.09
CA VAL A 135 -7.53 5.64 -5.55
C VAL A 135 -6.36 4.72 -5.90
N PHE A 136 -5.21 4.96 -5.27
CA PHE A 136 -4.00 4.20 -5.52
C PHE A 136 -4.10 2.73 -5.10
N THR A 137 -4.87 2.42 -4.04
CA THR A 137 -5.16 1.04 -3.65
C THR A 137 -5.85 0.27 -4.79
N ALA A 138 -6.79 0.89 -5.50
CA ALA A 138 -7.43 0.25 -6.65
C ALA A 138 -6.44 -0.01 -7.81
N GLU A 139 -5.48 0.89 -8.04
CA GLU A 139 -4.43 0.74 -9.06
C GLU A 139 -3.47 -0.42 -8.74
N LEU A 140 -3.15 -0.63 -7.46
CA LEU A 140 -2.32 -1.75 -6.99
C LEU A 140 -2.92 -3.13 -7.29
N ASN A 141 -4.22 -3.22 -7.56
CA ASN A 141 -4.87 -4.47 -7.90
C ASN A 141 -4.24 -5.12 -9.14
N LEU A 142 -3.78 -4.33 -10.12
CA LEU A 142 -3.14 -4.84 -11.33
C LEU A 142 -1.81 -5.52 -11.00
N LEU A 143 -0.93 -4.84 -10.26
CA LEU A 143 0.33 -5.40 -9.78
C LEU A 143 0.11 -6.67 -8.94
N ILE A 144 -0.86 -6.64 -8.02
CA ILE A 144 -1.18 -7.78 -7.15
C ILE A 144 -1.68 -8.96 -7.98
N SER A 145 -2.48 -8.72 -9.02
CA SER A 145 -2.97 -9.77 -9.91
C SER A 145 -1.83 -10.42 -10.70
N GLN A 146 -0.90 -9.63 -11.25
CA GLN A 146 0.30 -10.16 -11.91
C GLN A 146 1.13 -11.03 -10.97
N LEU A 147 1.30 -10.63 -9.71
CA LEU A 147 2.04 -11.40 -8.71
C LEU A 147 1.31 -12.68 -8.26
N LYS A 148 -0.01 -12.78 -8.42
CA LYS A 148 -0.78 -14.02 -8.12
C LYS A 148 -0.61 -15.09 -9.20
N GLU A 149 -0.50 -14.68 -10.46
CA GLU A 149 -0.42 -15.59 -11.61
C GLU A 149 0.95 -16.26 -11.75
N GLU A 150 1.93 -15.80 -10.98
CA GLU A 150 3.32 -16.20 -11.10
C GLU A 150 3.73 -17.23 -10.02
N PRO A 151 4.48 -18.31 -10.38
CA PRO A 151 4.74 -19.47 -9.53
C PRO A 151 5.92 -19.39 -8.54
#